data_AF-A0A2P6GD84-F1
#
_entry.id   AF-A0A2P6GD84-F1
#
_cell.length_a   1.000
_cell.length_b   1.000
_cell.length_c   1.000
_cell.angle_alpha   90.00
_cell.angle_beta   90.00
_cell.angle_gamma   90.00
#
_symmetry.space_group_name_H-M   'P 1'
#
loop_
_entity.id
_entity.type
_entity.pdbx_description
1 polymer ?
#
loop_
_entity_poly.entity_id
_entity_poly.type
_entity_poly.pdbx_seq_one_letter_code
_entity_poly.pdbx_strand_id
1 'polypeptide(L)'
;MTKELRAKVSASESIWDNKFFNIPPGEDFAYALVRGLEDRLKAKGNKGPDRFADIVIISNTARSIKRLKSVFFERGIGILPKIGLVTDLSFLVNGLLPVDKKIKVESRIEKLLTLEKLIFSYLNELGDKKQKEKSFDLAFSLEEILRELILSGLDVEAF
;
A
#
# COMPACT_ATOMS: atom_id res chain seq x y z
N MET A 1 -19.84 -21.90 -19.38
CA MET A 1 -18.42 -21.59 -19.59
C MET A 1 -17.65 -22.03 -18.37
N THR A 2 -16.93 -23.13 -18.54
CA THR A 2 -16.52 -24.12 -17.54
C THR A 2 -15.29 -23.70 -16.73
N LYS A 3 -15.13 -24.34 -15.56
CA LYS A 3 -14.00 -24.31 -14.61
C LYS A 3 -12.58 -24.26 -15.25
N GLU A 4 -12.45 -24.66 -16.51
CA GLU A 4 -11.21 -24.72 -17.28
C GLU A 4 -10.58 -23.35 -17.56
N LEU A 5 -11.36 -22.26 -17.60
CA LEU A 5 -10.81 -20.91 -17.76
C LEU A 5 -10.11 -20.39 -16.49
N ARG A 6 -10.50 -20.89 -15.29
CA ARG A 6 -9.77 -20.58 -14.04
C ARG A 6 -8.46 -21.36 -13.91
N ALA A 7 -8.39 -22.56 -14.48
CA ALA A 7 -7.17 -23.38 -14.44
C ALA A 7 -6.06 -22.81 -15.36
N LYS A 8 -6.41 -22.23 -16.52
CA LYS A 8 -5.42 -21.64 -17.43
C LYS A 8 -4.78 -20.34 -16.94
N VAL A 9 -5.44 -19.58 -16.07
CA VAL A 9 -4.83 -18.41 -15.40
C VAL A 9 -3.92 -18.84 -14.25
N SER A 10 -4.10 -20.05 -13.71
CA SER A 10 -3.31 -20.60 -12.60
C SER A 10 -2.07 -21.39 -13.06
N ALA A 11 -1.86 -21.57 -14.36
CA ALA A 11 -0.77 -22.39 -14.92
C ALA A 11 0.23 -21.59 -15.78
N SER A 12 0.23 -20.26 -15.71
CA SER A 12 1.49 -19.53 -15.93
C SER A 12 2.23 -19.57 -14.61
N GLU A 13 3.24 -20.43 -14.50
CA GLU A 13 4.19 -20.44 -13.38
C GLU A 13 4.50 -18.99 -12.99
N SER A 14 4.03 -18.63 -11.81
CA SER A 14 4.20 -17.31 -11.26
C SER A 14 5.70 -17.12 -11.05
N ILE A 15 6.31 -16.26 -11.87
CA ILE A 15 7.71 -15.81 -11.76
C ILE A 15 8.00 -15.13 -10.39
N TRP A 16 7.00 -15.08 -9.51
CA TRP A 16 7.02 -14.50 -8.18
C TRP A 16 7.27 -15.51 -7.05
N ASP A 17 7.36 -16.83 -7.34
CA ASP A 17 7.43 -17.87 -6.29
C ASP A 17 8.71 -17.88 -5.44
N ASN A 18 9.75 -17.10 -5.76
CA ASN A 18 10.84 -16.81 -4.82
C ASN A 18 11.74 -15.69 -5.33
N LYS A 19 11.37 -14.43 -5.10
CA LYS A 19 12.32 -13.32 -5.16
C LYS A 19 12.33 -12.59 -3.83
N PHE A 20 13.07 -13.14 -2.87
CA PHE A 20 13.70 -12.31 -1.86
C PHE A 20 14.33 -11.12 -2.59
N PHE A 21 13.90 -9.90 -2.23
CA PHE A 21 14.50 -8.69 -2.75
C PHE A 21 15.96 -8.71 -2.27
N ASN A 22 16.89 -9.04 -3.15
CA ASN A 22 18.30 -9.26 -2.83
C ASN A 22 19.02 -7.92 -2.61
N ILE A 23 18.51 -7.14 -1.67
CA ILE A 23 19.00 -5.84 -1.27
C ILE A 23 19.72 -6.03 0.06
N PRO A 24 21.01 -5.66 0.16
CA PRO A 24 21.73 -5.67 1.42
C PRO A 24 20.97 -4.96 2.55
N PRO A 25 21.05 -5.45 3.79
CA PRO A 25 20.44 -4.77 4.92
C PRO A 25 21.01 -3.35 5.05
N GLY A 26 20.12 -2.36 5.20
CA GLY A 26 20.49 -0.95 5.34
C GLY A 26 20.65 -0.18 4.02
N GLU A 27 20.56 -0.83 2.86
CA GLU A 27 20.59 -0.13 1.58
C GLU A 27 19.28 0.60 1.30
N ASP A 28 19.35 1.80 0.70
CA ASP A 28 18.17 2.58 0.32
C ASP A 28 17.40 1.85 -0.78
N PHE A 29 16.26 1.27 -0.39
CA PHE A 29 15.38 0.53 -1.29
C PHE A 29 15.02 1.31 -2.56
N ALA A 30 14.73 2.61 -2.46
CA ALA A 30 14.36 3.40 -3.63
C ALA A 30 15.53 3.50 -4.60
N TYR A 31 16.75 3.69 -4.08
CA TYR A 31 17.96 3.72 -4.89
C TYR A 31 18.23 2.38 -5.57
N ALA A 32 18.18 1.29 -4.80
CA ALA A 32 18.39 -0.07 -5.30
C ALA A 32 17.35 -0.46 -6.36
N LEU A 33 16.08 -0.11 -6.15
CA LEU A 33 15.00 -0.38 -7.10
C LEU A 33 15.21 0.37 -8.42
N VAL A 34 15.47 1.68 -8.38
CA VAL A 34 15.66 2.48 -9.60
C VAL A 34 16.88 2.01 -10.38
N ARG A 35 17.98 1.69 -9.69
CA ARG A 35 19.16 1.05 -10.31
C ARG A 35 18.79 -0.26 -11.01
N GLY A 36 18.09 -1.15 -10.31
CA GLY A 36 17.68 -2.44 -10.86
C GLY A 36 16.74 -2.29 -12.08
N LEU A 37 15.89 -1.28 -12.09
CA LEU A 37 15.03 -0.96 -13.24
C LEU A 37 15.85 -0.48 -14.45
N GLU A 38 16.81 0.43 -14.25
CA GLU A 38 17.73 0.87 -15.30
C GLU A 38 18.52 -0.30 -15.89
N ASP A 39 19.11 -1.14 -15.04
CA ASP A 39 19.92 -2.29 -15.46
C ASP A 39 19.08 -3.29 -16.25
N ARG A 40 17.84 -3.53 -15.81
CA ARG A 40 16.88 -4.39 -16.53
C ARG A 40 16.48 -3.84 -17.90
N LEU A 41 16.26 -2.53 -18.01
CA LEU A 41 15.92 -1.90 -19.30
C LEU A 41 17.11 -1.94 -20.27
N LYS A 42 18.33 -1.64 -19.78
CA LYS A 42 19.57 -1.75 -20.55
C LYS A 42 19.80 -3.18 -21.06
N ALA A 43 19.63 -4.19 -20.22
CA ALA A 43 19.79 -5.59 -20.58
C ALA A 43 18.82 -6.06 -21.68
N LYS A 44 17.62 -5.45 -21.76
CA LYS A 44 16.63 -5.72 -22.82
C LYS A 44 16.91 -4.97 -24.13
N GLY A 45 18.07 -4.32 -24.27
CA GLY A 45 18.42 -3.53 -25.45
C GLY A 45 17.66 -2.21 -25.59
N ASN A 46 16.88 -1.83 -24.57
CA ASN A 46 16.04 -0.64 -24.59
C ASN A 46 16.78 0.52 -23.91
N LYS A 47 17.24 1.48 -24.72
CA LYS A 47 18.02 2.65 -24.26
C LYS A 47 17.22 3.95 -24.19
N GLY A 48 15.96 3.95 -24.63
CA GLY A 48 15.11 5.14 -24.68
C GLY A 48 14.50 5.51 -23.32
N PRO A 49 14.42 6.80 -22.95
CA PRO A 49 13.81 7.26 -21.71
C PRO A 49 12.29 7.04 -21.67
N ASP A 50 11.64 6.90 -22.83
CA ASP A 50 10.21 6.64 -23.01
C ASP A 50 9.74 5.40 -22.25
N ARG A 51 10.61 4.39 -22.10
CA ARG A 51 10.25 3.11 -21.45
C ARG A 51 9.97 3.23 -19.97
N PHE A 52 10.44 4.29 -19.32
CA PHE A 52 10.07 4.53 -17.94
C PHE A 52 8.58 4.89 -17.80
N ALA A 53 7.94 5.50 -18.81
CA ALA A 53 6.51 5.82 -18.76
C ALA A 53 5.60 4.58 -18.80
N ASP A 54 6.08 3.48 -19.37
CA ASP A 54 5.35 2.20 -19.40
C ASP A 54 5.40 1.47 -18.04
N ILE A 55 6.29 1.89 -17.15
CA ILE A 55 6.44 1.28 -15.83
C ILE A 55 5.39 1.87 -14.88
N VAL A 56 4.72 0.97 -14.16
CA VAL A 56 3.86 1.32 -13.03
C VAL A 56 4.51 0.83 -11.75
N ILE A 57 4.69 1.74 -10.79
CA ILE A 57 5.18 1.43 -9.44
C ILE A 57 4.05 1.71 -8.45
N ILE A 58 3.65 0.67 -7.72
CA ILE A 58 2.67 0.78 -6.64
C ILE A 58 3.43 0.66 -5.32
N SER A 59 3.23 1.61 -4.42
CA SER A 59 3.88 1.66 -3.11
C SER A 59 2.83 1.65 -1.99
N ASN A 60 3.18 1.09 -0.83
CA ASN A 60 2.28 1.09 0.34
C ASN A 60 2.31 2.42 1.09
N THR A 61 3.37 3.22 0.96
CA THR A 61 3.51 4.47 1.72
C THR A 61 3.80 5.67 0.83
N ALA A 62 3.26 6.84 1.23
CA ALA A 62 3.54 8.11 0.58
C ALA A 62 5.02 8.52 0.73
N ARG A 63 5.68 8.11 1.83
CA ARG A 63 7.10 8.35 2.05
C ARG A 63 7.95 7.66 0.98
N SER A 64 7.69 6.39 0.70
CA SER A 64 8.41 5.65 -0.34
C SER A 64 8.16 6.23 -1.74
N ILE A 65 6.94 6.69 -2.03
CA ILE A 65 6.63 7.39 -3.30
C ILE A 65 7.49 8.65 -3.46
N LYS A 66 7.55 9.49 -2.41
CA LYS A 66 8.37 10.72 -2.43
C LYS A 66 9.84 10.38 -2.64
N ARG A 67 10.36 9.37 -1.93
CA ARG A 67 11.76 8.95 -2.06
C ARG A 67 12.06 8.42 -3.47
N LEU A 68 11.18 7.61 -4.05
CA LEU A 68 11.32 7.12 -5.42
C LEU A 68 11.41 8.28 -6.42
N LYS A 69 10.50 9.25 -6.34
CA LYS A 69 10.54 10.44 -7.23
C LYS A 69 11.84 11.23 -7.09
N SER A 70 12.34 11.39 -5.86
CA SER A 70 13.65 12.04 -5.60
C SER A 70 14.78 11.30 -6.31
N VAL A 71 14.85 9.98 -6.15
CA VAL A 71 15.90 9.15 -6.76
C VAL A 71 15.84 9.19 -8.29
N PHE A 72 14.64 9.15 -8.89
CA PHE A 72 14.49 9.30 -10.34
C PHE A 72 15.03 10.65 -10.83
N PHE A 73 14.77 11.73 -10.09
CA PHE A 73 15.28 13.06 -10.40
C PHE A 73 16.80 13.15 -10.22
N GLU A 74 17.33 12.64 -9.12
CA GLU A 74 18.78 12.59 -8.82
C GLU A 74 19.57 11.83 -9.90
N ARG A 75 18.97 10.81 -10.52
CA ARG A 75 19.59 10.01 -11.60
C ARG A 75 19.38 10.60 -13.00
N GLY A 76 18.69 11.73 -13.12
CA GLY A 76 18.49 12.41 -14.41
C GLY A 76 17.53 11.69 -15.36
N ILE A 77 16.62 10.86 -14.85
CA ILE A 77 15.62 10.18 -15.68
C ILE A 77 14.54 11.20 -16.06
N GLY A 78 14.54 11.64 -17.32
CA GLY A 78 13.65 12.70 -17.81
C GLY A 78 12.16 12.33 -17.88
N ILE A 79 11.82 11.03 -17.88
CA ILE A 79 10.44 10.54 -17.95
C ILE A 79 10.17 9.66 -16.73
N LEU A 80 9.22 10.08 -15.90
CA LEU A 80 8.87 9.37 -14.67
C LEU A 80 7.90 8.22 -14.94
N PRO A 81 8.08 7.06 -14.26
CA PRO A 81 7.06 6.03 -14.18
C PRO A 81 5.75 6.53 -13.57
N LYS A 82 4.67 5.80 -13.82
CA LYS A 82 3.40 5.98 -13.12
C LYS A 82 3.56 5.44 -11.69
N ILE A 83 3.75 6.34 -10.73
CA ILE A 83 3.93 5.98 -9.31
C ILE A 83 2.68 6.34 -8.52
N GLY A 84 2.10 5.37 -7.82
CA GLY A 84 0.93 5.61 -6.97
C GLY A 84 0.86 4.71 -5.73
N LEU A 85 -0.15 4.96 -4.91
CA LEU A 85 -0.31 4.32 -3.60
C LEU A 85 -1.19 3.08 -3.75
N VAL A 86 -0.93 2.01 -2.98
CA VAL A 86 -1.76 0.79 -3.00
C VAL A 86 -3.22 1.07 -2.63
N THR A 87 -3.45 2.08 -1.80
CA THR A 87 -4.78 2.52 -1.38
C THR A 87 -5.45 3.47 -2.38
N ASP A 88 -4.70 3.96 -3.37
CA ASP A 88 -5.21 4.83 -4.43
C ASP A 88 -4.74 4.33 -5.79
N LEU A 89 -5.49 3.38 -6.34
CA LEU A 89 -5.24 2.77 -7.65
C LEU A 89 -6.00 3.48 -8.79
N SER A 90 -6.62 4.63 -8.51
CA SER A 90 -7.41 5.35 -9.50
C SER A 90 -6.58 5.75 -10.74
N PHE A 91 -5.29 6.01 -10.56
CA PHE A 91 -4.34 6.34 -11.62
C PHE A 91 -4.04 5.20 -12.61
N LEU A 92 -4.29 3.94 -12.25
CA LEU A 92 -4.04 2.78 -13.13
C LEU A 92 -5.06 2.68 -14.26
N VAL A 93 -6.27 3.20 -14.03
CA VAL A 93 -7.43 2.85 -14.84
C VAL A 93 -7.78 3.96 -15.84
N ASN A 94 -6.96 5.02 -15.98
CA ASN A 94 -7.15 6.08 -16.98
C ASN A 94 -8.64 6.52 -17.12
N GLY A 95 -9.34 6.75 -16.00
CA GLY A 95 -10.75 7.20 -16.04
C GLY A 95 -11.79 6.16 -16.46
N LEU A 96 -11.45 4.87 -16.60
CA LEU A 96 -12.40 3.78 -16.90
C LEU A 96 -13.11 3.22 -15.66
N LEU A 97 -12.68 3.57 -14.44
CA LEU A 97 -13.49 3.35 -13.25
C LEU A 97 -14.50 4.51 -13.19
N PRO A 98 -15.81 4.22 -13.09
CA PRO A 98 -16.78 5.23 -12.66
C PRO A 98 -16.22 5.87 -11.39
N VAL A 99 -16.09 7.20 -11.40
CA VAL A 99 -15.50 8.02 -10.33
C VAL A 99 -16.18 7.75 -8.97
N ASP A 100 -17.35 7.15 -9.02
CA ASP A 100 -18.26 6.72 -7.98
C ASP A 100 -17.79 5.47 -7.20
N LYS A 101 -16.83 4.68 -7.70
CA LYS A 101 -16.15 3.61 -6.93
C LYS A 101 -14.72 3.99 -6.57
N LYS A 102 -14.50 5.19 -6.02
CA LYS A 102 -13.30 5.41 -5.20
C LYS A 102 -13.33 4.37 -4.09
N ILE A 103 -12.29 3.54 -4.02
CA ILE A 103 -12.03 2.72 -2.84
C ILE A 103 -11.95 3.72 -1.69
N LYS A 104 -12.99 3.77 -0.85
CA LYS A 104 -13.05 4.73 0.25
C LYS A 104 -11.99 4.29 1.26
N VAL A 105 -10.81 4.91 1.17
CA VAL A 105 -9.79 4.77 2.20
C VAL A 105 -10.34 5.50 3.41
N GLU A 106 -10.74 4.74 4.43
CA GLU A 106 -11.24 5.31 5.68
C GLU A 106 -10.15 6.22 6.27
N SER A 107 -10.48 7.49 6.46
CA SER A 107 -9.57 8.43 7.09
C SER A 107 -9.38 8.06 8.57
N ARG A 108 -8.24 8.45 9.15
CA ARG A 108 -7.96 8.20 10.59
C ARG A 108 -9.07 8.75 11.49
N ILE A 109 -9.63 9.91 11.14
CA ILE A 109 -10.69 10.56 11.91
C ILE A 109 -12.00 9.76 11.82
N GLU A 110 -12.37 9.30 10.62
CA GLU A 110 -13.54 8.41 10.46
C GLU A 110 -13.39 7.15 11.32
N LYS A 111 -12.19 6.55 11.31
CA LYS A 111 -11.91 5.35 12.10
C LYS A 111 -12.02 5.60 13.61
N LEU A 112 -11.45 6.72 14.09
CA LEU A 112 -11.55 7.12 15.51
C LEU A 112 -12.99 7.37 15.94
N LEU A 113 -13.80 8.05 15.10
CA LEU A 113 -15.22 8.28 15.38
C LEU A 113 -16.03 6.98 15.38
N THR A 114 -15.67 6.02 14.52
CA THR A 114 -16.29 4.69 14.53
C THR A 114 -15.93 3.92 15.80
N LEU A 115 -14.66 3.92 16.21
CA LEU A 115 -14.20 3.29 17.44
C LEU A 115 -14.82 3.92 18.68
N GLU A 116 -14.88 5.25 18.76
CA GLU A 116 -15.51 5.96 19.87
C GLU A 116 -16.98 5.55 20.05
N LYS A 117 -17.76 5.48 18.96
CA LYS A 117 -19.16 5.03 19.00
C LYS A 117 -19.30 3.60 19.50
N LEU A 118 -18.43 2.69 19.05
CA LEU A 118 -18.44 1.29 19.46
C LEU A 118 -18.09 1.14 20.95
N ILE A 119 -17.04 1.82 21.40
CA ILE A 119 -16.60 1.83 22.80
C ILE A 119 -17.68 2.47 23.69
N PHE A 120 -18.29 3.57 23.24
CA PHE A 120 -19.38 4.22 23.96
C PHE A 120 -20.59 3.29 24.11
N SER A 121 -20.97 2.57 23.05
CA SER A 121 -22.04 1.56 23.12
C SER A 121 -21.72 0.45 24.11
N TYR A 122 -20.49 -0.06 24.08
CA TYR A 122 -20.02 -1.12 24.99
C TYR A 122 -20.02 -0.66 26.47
N LEU A 123 -19.51 0.54 26.74
CA LEU A 123 -19.50 1.12 28.10
C LEU A 123 -20.91 1.44 28.59
N ASN A 124 -21.85 1.76 27.70
CA ASN A 124 -23.26 1.95 28.06
C ASN A 124 -23.89 0.65 28.56
N GLU A 125 -23.63 -0.48 27.91
CA GLU A 125 -24.13 -1.80 28.32
C GLU A 125 -23.56 -2.25 29.67
N LEU A 126 -22.27 -1.96 29.92
CA LEU A 126 -21.60 -2.26 31.20
C LEU A 126 -22.05 -1.37 32.37
N GLY A 127 -22.79 -0.28 32.11
CA GLY A 127 -23.27 0.64 33.14
C GLY A 127 -22.20 1.55 33.76
N ASP A 128 -20.98 1.58 33.21
CA ASP A 128 -19.88 2.39 33.75
C ASP A 128 -19.99 3.85 33.28
N LYS A 129 -20.61 4.70 34.12
CA LYS A 129 -20.80 6.13 33.82
C LYS A 129 -19.49 6.93 33.81
N LYS A 130 -18.46 6.52 34.56
CA LYS A 130 -17.20 7.29 34.68
C LYS A 130 -16.29 7.12 33.47
N GLN A 131 -16.38 5.98 32.78
CA GLN A 131 -15.56 5.73 31.59
C GLN A 131 -16.15 6.31 30.29
N LYS A 132 -17.41 6.74 30.29
CA LYS A 132 -18.07 7.34 29.10
C LYS A 132 -17.39 8.62 28.65
N GLU A 133 -16.95 9.44 29.59
CA GLU A 133 -16.22 10.69 29.33
C GLU A 133 -14.83 10.43 28.72
N LYS A 134 -14.31 9.20 28.83
CA LYS A 134 -13.00 8.78 28.30
C LYS A 134 -13.09 7.92 27.04
N SER A 135 -14.29 7.77 26.46
CA SER A 135 -14.52 6.95 25.26
C SER A 135 -13.63 7.35 24.09
N PHE A 136 -13.41 8.65 23.90
CA PHE A 136 -12.51 9.16 22.87
C PHE A 136 -11.04 8.82 23.15
N ASP A 137 -10.58 8.97 24.39
CA ASP A 137 -9.20 8.62 24.78
C ASP A 137 -8.93 7.12 24.61
N LEU A 138 -9.92 6.29 24.97
CA LEU A 138 -9.90 4.84 24.74
C LEU A 138 -9.85 4.50 23.24
N ALA A 139 -10.65 5.18 22.41
CA ALA A 139 -10.62 5.01 20.96
C ALA A 139 -9.25 5.37 20.39
N PHE A 140 -8.63 6.45 20.88
CA PHE A 140 -7.30 6.87 20.46
C PHE A 140 -6.24 5.83 20.81
N SER A 141 -6.21 5.37 22.07
CA SER A 141 -5.26 4.35 22.53
C SER A 141 -5.41 3.02 21.79
N LEU A 142 -6.66 2.57 21.57
CA LEU A 142 -6.92 1.33 20.83
C LEU A 142 -6.52 1.45 19.35
N GLU A 143 -6.73 2.62 18.73
CA GLU A 143 -6.32 2.86 17.35
C GLU A 143 -4.80 2.79 17.17
N GLU A 144 -4.04 3.29 18.15
CA GLU A 144 -2.58 3.16 18.17
C GLU A 144 -2.15 1.70 18.28
N ILE A 145 -2.72 0.94 19.21
CA ILE A 145 -2.42 -0.50 19.38
C ILE A 145 -2.74 -1.28 18.10
N LEU A 146 -3.92 -1.05 17.50
CA LEU A 146 -4.32 -1.71 16.26
C LEU A 146 -3.37 -1.37 15.10
N ARG A 147 -2.87 -0.13 15.02
CA ARG A 147 -1.86 0.24 14.02
C ARG A 147 -0.55 -0.52 14.23
N GLU A 148 -0.08 -0.62 15.47
CA GLU A 148 1.16 -1.33 15.79
C GLU A 148 1.05 -2.82 15.45
N LEU A 149 -0.05 -3.47 15.81
CA LEU A 149 -0.31 -4.87 15.46
C LEU A 149 -0.32 -5.09 13.94
N ILE A 150 -1.07 -4.27 13.19
CA ILE A 150 -1.12 -4.36 11.72
C ILE A 150 0.26 -4.15 11.09
N LEU A 151 1.07 -3.22 11.62
CA LEU A 151 2.43 -2.97 11.12
C LEU A 151 3.37 -4.12 11.39
N SER A 152 3.20 -4.83 12.52
CA SER A 152 4.01 -5.99 12.89
C SER A 152 3.65 -7.27 12.10
N GLY A 153 2.53 -7.27 11.37
CA GLY A 153 2.06 -8.44 10.61
C GLY A 153 1.50 -9.57 11.49
N LEU A 154 1.23 -9.30 12.76
CA LEU A 154 0.50 -10.19 13.65
C LEU A 154 -0.98 -10.20 13.25
N ASP A 155 -1.52 -11.39 13.04
CA ASP A 155 -2.95 -11.55 12.79
C ASP A 155 -3.74 -11.29 14.08
N VAL A 156 -4.87 -10.61 13.96
CA VAL A 156 -5.73 -10.26 15.10
C VAL A 156 -6.38 -11.52 15.69
N GLU A 157 -6.50 -12.59 14.90
CA GLU A 157 -6.96 -13.91 15.38
C GLU A 157 -5.92 -14.67 16.22
N ALA A 158 -4.69 -14.16 16.36
CA ALA A 158 -3.66 -14.80 17.18
C ALA A 158 -3.76 -14.48 18.68
N PHE A 159 -4.77 -13.70 19.11
CA PHE A 159 -5.04 -13.28 20.50
C PHE A 159 -6.46 -13.62 20.91
#